data_AF-A0A7D7LDH8-F1
#
_entry.id   AF-A0A7D7LDH8-F1
#
_cell.length_a   1.000
_cell.length_b   1.000
_cell.length_c   1.000
_cell.angle_alpha   90.00
_cell.angle_beta   90.00
_cell.angle_gamma   90.00
#
_symmetry.space_group_name_H-M   'P 1'
#
loop_
_entity.id
_entity.type
_entity.pdbx_description
1 polymer ?
#
loop_
_entity_poly.entity_id
_entity_poly.type
_entity_poly.pdbx_seq_one_letter_code
_entity_poly.pdbx_strand_id
1 'polypeptide(L)'
;MNKKSLPATQKQGKVGLGDQIRSIADRLKQETDVQIKATSRILGAAAQIAENHDRLINEVVDMVESDLNAEKQVSPKHIYTVDTLKEQFKTLRNAKAHFNLKVSSWESLVNKLNAVFSQTSIIQNKTQSKHGLTNNNVIVSEDNFNNIEKLTVILEPDVAEMFPNSEAVNEGLRFLIRVTSKNSF
;
A
#
# COMPACT_ATOMS: atom_id res chain seq x y z
N MET A 1 -49.15 -14.16 75.63
CA MET A 1 -47.98 -13.28 75.83
C MET A 1 -47.07 -13.44 74.63
N ASN A 2 -46.97 -12.44 73.76
CA ASN A 2 -45.97 -12.45 72.68
C ASN A 2 -45.45 -11.01 72.52
N LYS A 3 -44.19 -10.79 72.90
CA LYS A 3 -43.55 -9.47 72.86
C LYS A 3 -43.14 -9.17 71.44
N LYS A 4 -43.82 -8.21 70.81
CA LYS A 4 -43.45 -7.64 69.52
C LYS A 4 -42.34 -6.62 69.78
N SER A 5 -41.09 -7.01 69.52
CA SER A 5 -39.94 -6.12 69.60
C SER A 5 -39.93 -5.19 68.38
N LEU A 6 -39.91 -3.89 68.65
CA LEU A 6 -39.79 -2.82 67.66
C LEU A 6 -38.39 -2.86 66.99
N PRO A 7 -38.28 -2.52 65.69
CA PRO A 7 -36.98 -2.36 65.06
C PRO A 7 -36.29 -1.12 65.64
N ALA A 8 -35.06 -1.32 66.11
CA ALA A 8 -34.21 -0.26 66.63
C ALA A 8 -33.97 0.81 65.56
N THR A 9 -34.38 2.04 65.88
CA THR A 9 -34.09 3.25 65.11
C THR A 9 -32.57 3.37 64.91
N GLN A 10 -32.11 3.14 63.68
CA GLN A 10 -30.76 3.46 63.25
C GLN A 10 -30.54 4.96 63.46
N LYS A 11 -29.75 5.30 64.48
CA LYS A 11 -29.21 6.64 64.64
C LYS A 11 -28.31 6.93 63.44
N GLN A 12 -28.78 7.75 62.51
CA GLN A 12 -27.93 8.42 61.53
C GLN A 12 -27.00 9.38 62.28
N GLY A 13 -25.90 8.84 62.81
CA GLY A 13 -24.78 9.65 63.26
C GLY A 13 -24.21 10.36 62.05
N LYS A 14 -24.06 11.69 62.13
CA LYS A 14 -23.39 12.49 61.10
C LYS A 14 -22.08 11.80 60.70
N VAL A 15 -21.92 11.51 59.42
CA VAL A 15 -20.68 10.96 58.86
C VAL A 15 -19.53 11.88 59.29
N GLY A 16 -18.61 11.35 60.09
CA GLY A 16 -17.49 12.13 60.59
C GLY A 16 -16.57 12.52 59.44
N LEU A 17 -15.91 13.67 59.54
CA LEU A 17 -14.90 14.09 58.56
C LEU A 17 -13.85 13.00 58.31
N GLY A 18 -13.49 12.24 59.35
CA GLY A 18 -12.54 11.12 59.24
C GLY A 18 -13.02 9.98 58.34
N ASP A 19 -14.33 9.67 58.33
CA ASP A 19 -14.88 8.64 57.45
C ASP A 19 -14.95 9.13 56.01
N GLN A 20 -15.23 10.42 55.80
CA GLN A 20 -15.13 11.04 54.48
C GLN A 20 -13.69 10.99 53.95
N ILE A 21 -12.69 11.34 54.77
CA ILE A 21 -11.27 11.25 54.40
C ILE A 21 -10.87 9.82 54.04
N ARG A 22 -11.32 8.82 54.82
CA ARG A 22 -11.06 7.40 54.52
C ARG A 22 -11.70 6.97 53.20
N SER A 23 -12.95 7.36 52.95
CA SER A 23 -13.64 7.06 51.69
C SER A 23 -12.98 7.70 50.47
N ILE A 24 -12.45 8.92 50.62
CA ILE A 24 -11.71 9.61 49.56
C ILE A 24 -10.39 8.87 49.28
N ALA A 25 -9.67 8.45 50.33
CA ALA A 25 -8.44 7.68 50.18
C ALA A 25 -8.69 6.33 49.49
N ASP A 26 -9.75 5.61 49.88
CA ASP A 26 -10.13 4.33 49.26
C ASP A 26 -10.49 4.53 47.77
N ARG A 27 -11.24 5.59 47.45
CA ARG A 27 -11.58 5.94 46.07
C ARG A 27 -10.32 6.27 45.24
N LEU A 28 -9.42 7.10 45.76
CA LEU A 28 -8.17 7.46 45.09
C LEU A 28 -7.29 6.23 44.84
N LYS A 29 -7.22 5.31 45.81
CA LYS A 29 -6.51 4.04 45.64
C LYS A 29 -7.12 3.20 44.51
N GLN A 30 -8.44 3.05 44.49
CA GLN A 30 -9.14 2.28 43.44
C GLN A 30 -8.93 2.90 42.04
N GLU A 31 -9.03 4.22 41.93
CA GLU A 31 -8.80 4.95 40.68
C GLU A 31 -7.37 4.74 40.17
N THR A 32 -6.40 4.79 41.07
CA THR A 32 -4.98 4.53 40.76
C THR A 32 -4.77 3.08 40.30
N ASP A 33 -5.35 2.10 40.99
CA ASP A 33 -5.27 0.68 40.62
C ASP A 33 -5.87 0.44 39.21
N VAL A 34 -6.98 1.10 38.88
CA VAL A 34 -7.59 1.06 37.54
C VAL A 34 -6.68 1.72 36.50
N GLN A 35 -6.09 2.88 36.81
CA GLN A 35 -5.20 3.59 35.91
C GLN A 35 -3.92 2.81 35.61
N ILE A 36 -3.30 2.19 36.62
CA ILE A 36 -2.14 1.33 36.45
C ILE A 36 -2.49 0.17 35.51
N LYS A 37 -3.62 -0.51 35.76
CA LYS A 37 -4.08 -1.62 34.92
C LYS A 37 -4.36 -1.20 33.47
N ALA A 38 -4.99 -0.04 33.28
CA ALA A 38 -5.26 0.51 31.95
C ALA A 38 -3.95 0.83 31.22
N THR A 39 -3.02 1.51 31.89
CA THR A 39 -1.70 1.86 31.35
C THR A 39 -0.91 0.62 30.97
N SER A 40 -0.86 -0.40 31.83
CA SER A 40 -0.15 -1.66 31.51
C SER A 40 -0.74 -2.37 30.30
N ARG A 41 -2.07 -2.35 30.13
CA ARG A 41 -2.72 -2.92 28.95
C ARG A 41 -2.41 -2.14 27.67
N ILE A 42 -2.41 -0.81 27.74
CA ILE A 42 -2.02 0.06 26.62
C ILE A 42 -0.56 -0.20 26.24
N LEU A 43 0.34 -0.29 27.21
CA LEU A 43 1.76 -0.59 26.97
C LEU A 43 1.95 -1.97 26.32
N GLY A 44 1.23 -2.99 26.79
CA GLY A 44 1.26 -4.32 26.18
C GLY A 44 0.77 -4.32 24.74
N ALA A 45 -0.34 -3.63 24.46
CA ALA A 45 -0.83 -3.47 23.09
C ALA A 45 0.16 -2.70 22.20
N ALA A 46 0.77 -1.64 22.73
CA ALA A 46 1.79 -0.87 22.01
C ALA A 46 3.02 -1.72 21.67
N ALA A 47 3.47 -2.58 22.59
CA ALA A 47 4.57 -3.52 22.34
C ALA A 47 4.23 -4.52 21.23
N GLN A 48 3.00 -5.07 21.24
CA GLN A 48 2.54 -5.97 20.18
C GLN A 48 2.44 -5.26 18.82
N ILE A 49 1.99 -4.00 18.79
CA ILE A 49 1.93 -3.20 17.57
C ILE A 49 3.34 -2.95 17.02
N ALA A 50 4.31 -2.65 17.89
CA ALA A 50 5.71 -2.48 17.49
C ALA A 50 6.28 -3.76 16.86
N GLU A 51 6.04 -4.92 17.48
CA GLU A 51 6.46 -6.22 16.92
C GLU A 51 5.82 -6.49 15.55
N ASN A 52 4.53 -6.20 15.41
CA ASN A 52 3.84 -6.32 14.12
C ASN A 52 4.43 -5.38 13.06
N HIS A 53 4.78 -4.16 13.44
CA HIS A 53 5.41 -3.19 12.53
C HIS A 53 6.79 -3.67 12.10
N ASP A 54 7.62 -4.16 13.02
CA ASP A 54 8.95 -4.71 12.68
C ASP A 54 8.83 -5.88 11.71
N ARG A 55 7.84 -6.76 11.91
CA ARG A 55 7.54 -7.85 10.98
C ARG A 55 7.11 -7.34 9.61
N LEU A 56 6.20 -6.38 9.54
CA LEU A 56 5.73 -5.81 8.27
C LEU A 56 6.88 -5.13 7.52
N ILE A 57 7.75 -4.42 8.23
CA ILE A 57 8.95 -3.80 7.65
C ILE A 57 9.81 -4.87 6.99
N ASN A 58 10.12 -5.97 7.70
CA ASN A 58 10.94 -7.05 7.16
C ASN A 58 10.28 -7.72 5.94
N GLU A 59 8.98 -8.03 6.00
CA GLU A 59 8.26 -8.67 4.89
C GLU A 59 8.21 -7.77 3.63
N VAL A 60 7.97 -6.48 3.81
CA VAL A 60 7.99 -5.51 2.71
C VAL A 60 9.39 -5.37 2.14
N VAL A 61 10.43 -5.36 2.98
CA VAL A 61 11.83 -5.34 2.53
C VAL A 61 12.14 -6.58 1.68
N ASP A 62 11.78 -7.77 2.15
CA ASP A 62 12.02 -9.02 1.43
C ASP A 62 11.29 -9.04 0.08
N MET A 63 10.04 -8.54 0.04
CA MET A 63 9.24 -8.46 -1.18
C MET A 63 9.83 -7.45 -2.18
N VAL A 64 10.19 -6.25 -1.72
CA VAL A 64 10.80 -5.21 -2.57
C VAL A 64 12.18 -5.66 -3.06
N GLU A 65 13.00 -6.28 -2.21
CA GLU A 65 14.29 -6.80 -2.62
C GLU A 65 14.14 -7.94 -3.64
N SER A 66 13.16 -8.82 -3.44
CA SER A 66 12.82 -9.87 -4.40
C SER A 66 12.37 -9.31 -5.74
N ASP A 67 11.54 -8.26 -5.74
CA ASP A 67 11.06 -7.59 -6.97
C ASP A 67 12.21 -6.88 -7.69
N LEU A 68 13.06 -6.14 -6.97
CA LEU A 68 14.25 -5.49 -7.55
C LEU A 68 15.26 -6.52 -8.11
N ASN A 69 15.42 -7.66 -7.44
CA ASN A 69 16.27 -8.73 -7.93
C ASN A 69 15.63 -9.48 -9.12
N ALA A 70 14.31 -9.64 -9.15
CA ALA A 70 13.59 -10.17 -10.30
C ALA A 70 13.70 -9.22 -11.51
N GLU A 71 13.59 -7.90 -11.33
CA GLU A 71 13.82 -6.92 -12.39
C GLU A 71 15.25 -6.97 -12.93
N LYS A 72 16.26 -7.18 -12.06
CA LYS A 72 17.65 -7.35 -12.49
C LYS A 72 17.88 -8.66 -13.26
N GLN A 73 17.12 -9.71 -12.98
CA GLN A 73 17.26 -11.02 -13.62
C GLN A 73 16.38 -11.15 -14.88
N VAL A 74 15.29 -10.39 -14.99
CA VAL A 74 14.39 -10.35 -16.16
C VAL A 74 14.70 -9.13 -17.03
N SER A 75 15.92 -9.11 -17.58
CA SER A 75 16.22 -8.69 -18.97
C SER A 75 17.68 -8.23 -19.05
N PRO A 76 18.59 -9.07 -19.58
CA PRO A 76 19.62 -8.47 -20.41
C PRO A 76 18.86 -7.78 -21.55
N LYS A 77 18.76 -6.46 -21.49
CA LYS A 77 18.38 -5.63 -22.63
C LYS A 77 19.44 -5.91 -23.68
N HIS A 78 19.26 -6.98 -24.46
CA HIS A 78 20.24 -7.47 -25.41
C HIS A 78 20.20 -6.51 -26.58
N ILE A 79 20.90 -5.39 -26.41
CA ILE A 79 21.08 -4.40 -27.45
C ILE A 79 21.98 -5.07 -28.47
N TYR A 80 21.39 -5.48 -29.59
CA TYR A 80 22.18 -5.96 -30.70
C TYR A 80 22.90 -4.76 -31.31
N THR A 81 24.23 -4.82 -31.36
CA THR A 81 25.06 -3.84 -32.06
C THR A 81 25.57 -4.48 -33.35
N VAL A 82 25.82 -3.69 -34.38
CA VAL A 82 26.28 -4.17 -35.70
C VAL A 82 27.50 -5.09 -35.57
N ASP A 83 28.43 -4.74 -34.69
CA ASP A 83 29.67 -5.50 -34.51
C ASP A 83 29.43 -6.87 -33.87
N THR A 84 28.56 -6.93 -32.86
CA THR A 84 28.19 -8.21 -32.20
C THR A 84 27.53 -9.18 -33.16
N LEU A 85 26.68 -8.69 -34.08
CA LEU A 85 26.02 -9.53 -35.07
C LEU A 85 26.98 -9.97 -36.20
N LYS A 86 27.93 -9.11 -36.57
CA LYS A 86 28.97 -9.46 -37.55
C LYS A 86 29.91 -10.53 -37.01
N GLU A 87 30.28 -10.45 -35.74
CA GLU A 87 31.11 -11.47 -35.08
C GLU A 87 30.40 -12.83 -35.02
N GLN A 88 29.12 -12.84 -34.65
CA GLN A 88 28.34 -14.08 -34.53
C GLN A 88 28.05 -14.78 -35.86
N PHE A 89 27.60 -14.03 -36.88
CA PHE A 89 27.08 -14.64 -38.10
C PHE A 89 28.03 -14.57 -39.30
N LYS A 90 29.10 -13.77 -39.21
CA LYS A 90 30.14 -13.51 -40.24
C LYS A 90 29.64 -12.90 -41.56
N THR A 91 28.41 -13.22 -41.98
CA THR A 91 27.77 -12.71 -43.19
C THR A 91 26.32 -12.31 -42.93
N LEU A 92 25.85 -11.28 -43.64
CA LEU A 92 24.47 -10.79 -43.53
C LEU A 92 23.46 -11.86 -43.95
N ARG A 93 23.81 -12.71 -44.93
CA ARG A 93 22.94 -13.79 -45.42
C ARG A 93 22.65 -14.83 -44.33
N ASN A 94 23.64 -15.17 -43.51
CA ASN A 94 23.48 -16.12 -42.40
C ASN A 94 22.61 -15.54 -41.29
N ALA A 95 22.86 -14.28 -40.91
CA ALA A 95 22.03 -13.59 -39.92
C ALA A 95 20.58 -13.46 -40.42
N LYS A 96 20.41 -13.11 -41.69
CA LYS A 96 19.10 -13.00 -42.33
C LYS A 96 18.31 -14.32 -42.30
N ALA A 97 18.99 -15.43 -42.56
CA ALA A 97 18.40 -16.76 -42.51
C ALA A 97 18.03 -17.16 -41.07
N HIS A 98 18.90 -16.85 -40.10
CA HIS A 98 18.67 -17.16 -38.69
C HIS A 98 17.45 -16.43 -38.11
N PHE A 99 17.31 -15.14 -38.38
CA PHE A 99 16.18 -14.34 -37.89
C PHE A 99 14.97 -14.36 -38.83
N ASN A 100 15.10 -14.98 -40.01
CA ASN A 100 14.08 -15.00 -41.07
C ASN A 100 13.53 -13.60 -41.45
N LEU A 101 14.38 -12.57 -41.40
CA LEU A 101 14.00 -11.18 -41.66
C LEU A 101 14.37 -10.75 -43.08
N LYS A 102 13.51 -9.99 -43.77
CA LYS A 102 13.87 -9.36 -45.06
C LYS A 102 14.57 -8.04 -44.80
N VAL A 103 15.91 -8.07 -44.77
CA VAL A 103 16.76 -6.88 -44.63
C VAL A 103 17.77 -6.76 -45.76
N SER A 104 18.13 -5.51 -46.08
CA SER A 104 19.12 -5.12 -47.09
C SER A 104 20.44 -4.62 -46.49
N SER A 105 20.48 -4.30 -45.18
CA SER A 105 21.69 -3.82 -44.48
C SER A 105 21.76 -4.33 -43.04
N TRP A 106 22.95 -4.28 -42.44
CA TRP A 106 23.18 -4.67 -41.05
C TRP A 106 22.49 -3.72 -40.06
N GLU A 107 22.48 -2.42 -40.36
CA GLU A 107 21.79 -1.40 -39.55
C GLU A 107 20.28 -1.66 -39.54
N SER A 108 19.72 -2.05 -40.69
CA SER A 108 18.30 -2.42 -40.80
C SER A 108 17.97 -3.68 -40.01
N LEU A 109 18.89 -4.64 -39.92
CA LEU A 109 18.75 -5.84 -39.09
C LEU A 109 18.75 -5.47 -37.61
N VAL A 110 19.76 -4.70 -37.18
CA VAL A 110 19.90 -4.24 -35.79
C VAL A 110 18.68 -3.44 -35.35
N ASN A 111 18.23 -2.49 -36.16
CA ASN A 111 17.07 -1.66 -35.84
C ASN A 111 15.79 -2.50 -35.76
N LYS A 112 15.61 -3.49 -36.64
CA LYS A 112 14.46 -4.40 -36.56
C LYS A 112 14.52 -5.30 -35.33
N LEU A 113 15.69 -5.86 -35.00
CA LEU A 113 15.84 -6.69 -33.81
C LEU A 113 15.58 -5.85 -32.56
N ASN A 114 16.26 -4.73 -32.38
CA ASN A 114 16.07 -3.86 -31.22
C ASN A 114 14.64 -3.31 -31.11
N ALA A 115 13.96 -3.04 -32.23
CA ALA A 115 12.54 -2.65 -32.23
C ALA A 115 11.60 -3.81 -31.85
N VAL A 116 11.82 -5.01 -32.41
CA VAL A 116 11.02 -6.21 -32.10
C VAL A 116 11.18 -6.59 -30.63
N PHE A 117 12.40 -6.61 -30.10
CA PHE A 117 12.68 -6.90 -28.69
C PHE A 117 12.06 -5.86 -27.74
N SER A 118 11.98 -4.59 -28.16
CA SER A 118 11.28 -3.55 -27.37
C SER A 118 9.77 -3.76 -27.34
N GLN A 119 9.19 -4.46 -28.31
CA GLN A 119 7.75 -4.70 -28.41
C GLN A 119 7.32 -6.04 -27.78
N THR A 120 8.19 -7.07 -27.75
CA THR A 120 7.90 -8.33 -27.05
C THR A 120 7.88 -8.19 -25.53
N SER A 121 8.64 -7.25 -24.94
CA SER A 121 8.52 -6.90 -23.52
C SER A 121 7.13 -6.35 -23.15
N ILE A 122 6.42 -5.74 -24.10
CA ILE A 122 5.07 -5.21 -23.86
C ILE A 122 4.00 -6.32 -23.88
N ILE A 123 4.22 -7.38 -24.66
CA ILE A 123 3.23 -8.46 -24.84
C ILE A 123 3.36 -9.53 -23.74
N GLN A 124 4.56 -9.78 -23.22
CA GLN A 124 4.76 -10.76 -22.13
C GLN A 124 4.34 -10.22 -20.74
N ASN A 125 4.28 -8.90 -20.56
CA ASN A 125 3.81 -8.29 -19.31
C ASN A 125 2.27 -8.22 -19.18
N LYS A 126 1.51 -8.69 -20.18
CA LYS A 126 0.02 -8.64 -20.14
C LYS A 126 -0.62 -9.76 -19.30
N THR A 127 0.15 -10.71 -18.76
CA THR A 127 -0.45 -11.82 -17.98
C THR A 127 -0.26 -11.71 -16.48
N GLN A 128 0.70 -10.94 -15.96
CA GLN A 128 0.88 -10.77 -14.52
C GLN A 128 1.51 -9.41 -14.20
N SER A 129 0.67 -8.39 -14.00
CA SER A 129 0.98 -7.28 -13.10
C SER A 129 -0.29 -6.46 -12.92
N LYS A 130 -1.12 -6.87 -11.95
CA LYS A 130 -1.95 -5.90 -11.23
C LYS A 130 -1.07 -5.34 -10.12
N HIS A 131 -0.39 -4.24 -10.40
CA HIS A 131 -0.30 -3.06 -9.53
C HIS A 131 0.79 -2.16 -10.09
N GLY A 132 0.39 -0.93 -10.41
CA GLY A 132 1.29 0.10 -10.90
C GLY A 132 0.67 1.46 -10.69
N LEU A 133 0.76 1.95 -9.45
CA LEU A 133 0.73 3.39 -9.19
C LEU A 133 1.97 3.98 -9.89
N THR A 134 1.76 4.83 -10.89
CA THR A 134 2.83 5.59 -11.52
C THR A 134 2.97 6.94 -10.85
N ASN A 135 4.17 7.18 -10.31
CA ASN A 135 4.61 8.43 -9.71
C ASN A 135 4.66 9.58 -10.74
N ASN A 136 4.14 10.71 -10.29
CA ASN A 136 4.60 12.10 -10.47
C ASN A 136 5.32 12.46 -11.78
N ASN A 137 4.59 13.13 -12.66
CA ASN A 137 5.14 14.23 -13.44
C ASN A 137 4.14 15.39 -13.43
N VAL A 138 4.51 16.48 -12.76
CA VAL A 138 3.91 17.80 -12.98
C VAL A 138 4.27 18.19 -14.42
N ILE A 139 3.33 17.98 -15.33
CA ILE A 139 3.30 18.67 -16.62
C ILE A 139 2.09 19.59 -16.54
N VAL A 140 2.39 20.87 -16.32
CA VAL A 140 1.46 21.95 -16.65
C VAL A 140 1.26 21.88 -18.16
N SER A 141 0.10 21.38 -18.58
CA SER A 141 -0.38 21.52 -19.94
C SER A 141 -1.90 21.53 -19.88
N GLU A 142 -2.45 22.74 -19.88
CA GLU A 142 -3.73 23.00 -20.54
C GLU A 142 -3.58 22.53 -21.99
N ASP A 143 -4.00 21.31 -22.31
CA ASP A 143 -4.62 20.93 -23.59
C ASP A 143 -4.66 19.39 -23.76
N ASN A 144 -5.80 18.93 -24.28
CA ASN A 144 -6.10 17.58 -24.77
C ASN A 144 -6.33 16.43 -23.77
N PHE A 145 -7.42 16.50 -23.01
CA PHE A 145 -8.06 15.31 -22.42
C PHE A 145 -9.10 14.64 -23.33
N ASN A 146 -8.94 14.73 -24.66
CA ASN A 146 -9.94 14.21 -25.61
C ASN A 146 -9.79 12.71 -25.93
N ASN A 147 -8.91 11.98 -25.25
CA ASN A 147 -8.73 10.54 -25.47
C ASN A 147 -8.35 9.78 -24.19
N ILE A 148 -8.98 10.11 -23.05
CA ILE A 148 -8.85 9.26 -21.86
C ILE A 148 -9.63 7.99 -22.14
N GLU A 149 -8.91 6.93 -22.53
CA GLU A 149 -9.46 5.58 -22.61
C GLU A 149 -10.21 5.27 -21.31
N LYS A 150 -11.44 4.77 -21.44
CA LYS A 150 -12.32 4.43 -20.32
C LYS A 150 -11.63 3.39 -19.43
N LEU A 151 -11.03 3.86 -18.33
CA LEU A 151 -10.39 3.00 -17.33
C LEU A 151 -11.47 2.23 -16.57
N THR A 152 -11.43 0.90 -16.65
CA THR A 152 -12.35 0.04 -15.88
C THR A 152 -11.73 -0.27 -14.53
N VAL A 153 -12.35 0.22 -13.46
CA VAL A 153 -11.93 0.01 -12.08
C VAL A 153 -12.88 -1.01 -11.43
N ILE A 154 -12.32 -2.02 -10.77
CA ILE A 154 -13.09 -3.03 -10.01
C ILE A 154 -13.00 -2.64 -8.55
N LEU A 155 -14.15 -2.49 -7.90
CA LEU A 155 -14.27 -2.18 -6.48
C LEU A 155 -14.69 -3.43 -5.71
N GLU A 156 -14.23 -3.54 -4.47
CA GLU A 156 -14.73 -4.54 -3.52
C GLU A 156 -16.22 -4.27 -3.20
N PRO A 157 -17.02 -5.28 -2.81
CA PRO A 157 -18.47 -5.16 -2.66
C PRO A 157 -18.93 -4.09 -1.68
N ASP A 158 -18.20 -3.92 -0.58
CA ASP A 158 -18.43 -2.91 0.45
C ASP A 158 -18.13 -1.49 -0.03
N VAL A 159 -17.06 -1.32 -0.81
CA VAL A 159 -16.69 -0.04 -1.42
C VAL A 159 -17.67 0.32 -2.55
N ALA A 160 -18.13 -0.68 -3.31
CA ALA A 160 -19.14 -0.49 -4.36
C ALA A 160 -20.49 -0.04 -3.78
N GLU A 161 -20.83 -0.45 -2.55
CA GLU A 161 -22.01 0.05 -1.83
C GLU A 161 -21.89 1.56 -1.53
N MET A 162 -20.70 2.03 -1.16
CA MET A 162 -20.43 3.45 -0.90
C MET A 162 -20.28 4.29 -2.17
N PHE A 163 -19.80 3.70 -3.26
CA PHE A 163 -19.56 4.35 -4.54
C PHE A 163 -20.35 3.66 -5.67
N PRO A 164 -21.68 3.85 -5.72
CA PRO A 164 -22.56 3.07 -6.57
C PRO A 164 -22.42 3.38 -8.07
N ASN A 165 -21.76 4.48 -8.44
CA ASN A 165 -21.59 4.88 -9.82
C ASN A 165 -20.23 5.53 -10.07
N SER A 166 -19.88 5.68 -11.35
CA SER A 166 -18.60 6.27 -11.78
C SER A 166 -18.43 7.74 -11.38
N GLU A 167 -19.53 8.48 -11.20
CA GLU A 167 -19.48 9.89 -10.78
C GLU A 167 -19.01 10.01 -9.32
N ALA A 168 -19.54 9.18 -8.43
CA ALA A 168 -19.11 9.12 -7.02
C ALA A 168 -17.63 8.73 -6.89
N VAL A 169 -17.18 7.75 -7.69
CA VAL A 169 -15.76 7.36 -7.73
C VAL A 169 -14.88 8.52 -8.19
N ASN A 170 -15.29 9.21 -9.26
CA ASN A 170 -14.53 10.33 -9.81
C ASN A 170 -14.45 11.50 -8.81
N GLU A 171 -15.52 11.80 -8.08
CA GLU A 171 -15.50 12.84 -7.03
C GLU A 171 -14.62 12.44 -5.85
N GLY A 172 -14.63 11.17 -5.44
CA GLY A 172 -13.70 10.64 -4.44
C GLY A 172 -12.23 10.81 -4.87
N LEU A 173 -11.92 10.49 -6.12
CA LEU A 173 -10.57 10.67 -6.69
C LEU A 173 -10.18 12.16 -6.76
N ARG A 174 -11.08 13.04 -7.21
CA ARG A 174 -10.84 14.50 -7.22
C ARG A 174 -10.61 15.04 -5.81
N PHE A 175 -11.38 14.57 -4.83
CA PHE A 175 -11.20 14.95 -3.44
C PHE A 175 -9.84 14.50 -2.91
N LEU A 176 -9.45 13.25 -3.19
CA LEU A 176 -8.16 12.72 -2.79
C LEU A 176 -7.01 13.55 -3.38
N ILE A 177 -7.04 13.84 -4.68
CA ILE A 177 -6.07 14.73 -5.34
C ILE A 177 -6.05 16.09 -4.66
N ARG A 178 -7.22 16.69 -4.38
CA ARG A 178 -7.31 18.01 -3.73
C ARG A 178 -6.70 18.02 -2.33
N VAL A 179 -6.90 16.97 -1.54
CA VAL A 179 -6.35 16.88 -0.16
C VAL A 179 -4.85 16.62 -0.20
N THR A 180 -4.38 15.73 -1.07
CA THR A 180 -2.95 15.39 -1.16
C THR A 180 -2.14 16.52 -1.79
N SER A 181 -2.67 17.24 -2.80
CA SER A 181 -2.00 18.40 -3.39
C SER A 181 -1.93 19.63 -2.45
N LYS A 182 -2.80 19.73 -1.45
CA LYS A 182 -2.75 20.81 -0.44
C LYS A 182 -1.76 20.53 0.70
N ASN A 183 -1.23 19.31 0.80
CA ASN A 183 -0.33 18.87 1.86
C ASN A 183 1.15 18.77 1.44
N SER A 184 1.51 19.26 0.24
CA SER A 184 2.92 19.48 -0.11
C SER A 184 3.47 20.66 0.68
N PHE A 185 4.14 20.36 1.80
CA PHE A 185 5.16 21.22 2.41
C PHE A 185 6.49 21.07 1.68
#